data_AF-A0A818XZ12-F1
#
_entry.id   AF-A0A818XZ12-F1
#
_cell.length_a   1.000
_cell.length_b   1.000
_cell.length_c   1.000
_cell.angle_alpha   90.00
_cell.angle_beta   90.00
_cell.angle_gamma   90.00
#
_symmetry.space_group_name_H-M   'P 1'
#
loop_
_entity.id
_entity.type
_entity.pdbx_description
1 polymer ?
#
loop_
_entity_poly.entity_id
_entity_poly.type
_entity_poly.pdbx_seq_one_letter_code
_entity_poly.pdbx_strand_id
1 'polypeptide(L)'
;MALHSLSLAKTCGLVGYGSILWGMGVITIRHGGPYMFRTNLSRSLTMAATVPAVYILVRISEVMFSLNSQESLAALALVNGIAIILDGVAHTWFPSAYENPSLQETNPLAACSISRYGSGWLLYFVGICLTMLVFQ
;
A
#
# COMPACT_ATOMS: atom_id res chain seq x y z
N MET A 1 -16.78 -15.31 18.37
CA MET A 1 -15.40 -15.26 17.85
C MET A 1 -14.73 -14.08 18.55
N ALA A 2 -14.00 -14.34 19.63
CA ALA A 2 -13.38 -13.28 20.41
C ALA A 2 -12.16 -12.76 19.64
N LEU A 3 -12.22 -11.53 19.13
CA LEU A 3 -11.01 -10.82 18.73
C LEU A 3 -10.15 -10.71 19.99
N HIS A 4 -9.08 -11.50 20.07
CA HIS A 4 -8.01 -11.23 21.03
C HIS A 4 -7.59 -9.77 20.79
N SER A 5 -7.82 -8.92 21.79
CA SER A 5 -7.49 -7.51 21.69
C SER A 5 -5.97 -7.40 21.54
N LEU A 6 -5.50 -7.02 20.35
CA LEU A 6 -4.12 -6.60 20.15
C LEU A 6 -3.74 -5.64 21.27
N SER A 7 -2.59 -5.87 21.91
CA SER A 7 -2.14 -4.96 22.96
C SER A 7 -1.98 -3.55 22.37
N LEU A 8 -2.15 -2.52 23.22
CA LEU A 8 -2.01 -1.13 22.79
C LEU A 8 -0.65 -0.89 22.12
N ALA A 9 0.43 -1.46 22.67
CA ALA A 9 1.77 -1.35 22.12
C ALA A 9 1.88 -1.95 20.71
N LYS A 10 1.33 -3.16 20.49
CA LYS A 10 1.30 -3.79 19.15
C LYS A 10 0.49 -2.95 18.17
N THR A 11 -0.67 -2.45 18.62
CA THR A 11 -1.56 -1.62 17.80
C THR A 11 -0.86 -0.34 17.35
N CYS A 12 -0.24 0.41 18.27
CA CYS A 12 0.51 1.62 17.95
C CYS A 12 1.68 1.31 17.00
N GLY A 13 2.40 0.21 17.23
CA GLY A 13 3.47 -0.25 16.36
C GLY A 13 2.99 -0.53 14.93
N LEU A 14 1.85 -1.20 14.78
CA LEU A 14 1.24 -1.50 13.48
C LEU A 14 0.71 -0.26 12.76
N VAL A 15 0.14 0.71 13.48
CA VAL A 15 -0.25 2.01 12.90
C VAL A 15 0.98 2.74 12.36
N GLY A 16 2.06 2.80 13.15
CA GLY A 16 3.32 3.39 12.72
C GLY A 16 3.90 2.68 11.49
N TYR A 17 3.89 1.34 11.51
CA TYR A 17 4.35 0.52 10.40
C TYR A 17 3.53 0.77 9.12
N GLY A 18 2.21 0.82 9.21
CA GLY A 18 1.34 1.14 8.07
C GLY A 18 1.58 2.55 7.51
N SER A 19 1.88 3.51 8.38
CA SER A 19 2.24 4.87 7.97
C SER A 19 3.56 4.91 7.18
N ILE A 20 4.56 4.13 7.63
CA ILE A 20 5.85 3.99 6.93
C ILE A 20 5.66 3.32 5.57
N LEU A 21 4.90 2.21 5.51
CA LEU A 21 4.63 1.52 4.26
C LEU A 21 3.89 2.39 3.26
N TRP A 22 2.90 3.16 3.72
CA TRP A 22 2.21 4.16 2.91
C TRP A 22 3.20 5.18 2.35
N GLY A 23 4.05 5.77 3.20
CA GLY A 23 5.05 6.76 2.78
C GLY A 23 6.04 6.20 1.74
N MET A 24 6.51 4.96 1.94
CA MET A 24 7.33 4.25 0.96
C MET A 24 6.59 4.10 -0.38
N GLY A 25 5.32 3.67 -0.35
CA GLY A 25 4.50 3.53 -1.55
C GLY A 25 4.37 4.85 -2.31
N VAL A 26 4.11 5.96 -1.61
CA VAL A 26 4.03 7.30 -2.20
C VAL A 26 5.35 7.70 -2.86
N ILE A 27 6.49 7.51 -2.18
CA ILE A 27 7.82 7.83 -2.73
C ILE A 27 8.09 6.98 -3.99
N THR A 28 7.81 5.68 -3.92
CA THR A 28 7.98 4.76 -5.05
C THR A 28 7.14 5.20 -6.25
N ILE A 29 5.87 5.57 -6.05
CA ILE A 29 5.00 6.06 -7.12
C ILE A 29 5.51 7.40 -7.66
N ARG A 30 5.91 8.33 -6.80
CA ARG A 30 6.36 9.67 -7.20
C ARG A 30 7.62 9.61 -8.06
N HIS A 31 8.60 8.80 -7.67
CA HIS A 31 9.89 8.72 -8.36
C HIS A 31 9.94 7.63 -9.44
N GLY A 32 9.30 6.49 -9.21
CA GLY A 32 9.30 5.35 -10.13
C GLY A 32 8.09 5.28 -11.05
N GLY A 33 7.00 5.98 -10.74
CA GLY A 33 5.77 6.04 -11.55
C GLY A 33 5.99 6.34 -13.04
N PRO A 34 6.85 7.31 -13.43
CA PRO A 34 7.15 7.56 -14.85
C PRO A 34 7.67 6.33 -15.61
N TYR A 35 8.39 5.43 -14.92
CA TYR A 35 8.93 4.20 -15.50
C TYR A 35 7.92 3.04 -15.42
N MET A 36 7.19 2.93 -14.29
CA MET A 36 6.22 1.86 -14.05
C MET A 36 4.99 1.99 -14.96
N PHE A 37 4.50 3.21 -15.19
CA PHE A 37 3.26 3.46 -15.92
C PHE A 37 3.47 3.80 -17.41
N ARG A 38 4.70 3.71 -17.91
CA ARG A 38 5.02 4.07 -19.30
C ARG A 38 4.33 3.20 -20.35
N THR A 39 4.18 1.90 -20.06
CA THR A 39 3.61 0.91 -20.98
C THR A 39 2.61 0.00 -20.26
N ASN A 40 1.79 -0.74 -21.01
CA ASN A 40 0.93 -1.77 -20.42
C ASN A 40 1.77 -2.90 -19.78
N LEU A 41 2.87 -3.30 -20.43
CA LEU A 41 3.76 -4.36 -19.93
C LEU A 41 4.44 -3.95 -18.61
N SER A 42 5.06 -2.76 -18.56
CA SER A 42 5.72 -2.27 -17.35
C SER A 42 4.75 -2.17 -16.17
N ARG A 43 3.51 -1.74 -16.44
CA ARG A 43 2.45 -1.67 -15.44
C ARG A 43 2.08 -3.04 -14.90
N SER A 44 1.82 -4.01 -15.77
CA SER A 44 1.50 -5.38 -15.38
C SER A 44 2.64 -6.05 -14.62
N LEU A 45 3.89 -5.86 -15.05
CA LEU A 45 5.06 -6.39 -14.35
C LEU A 45 5.21 -5.79 -12.95
N THR A 46 4.97 -4.48 -12.82
CA THR A 46 5.05 -3.81 -11.52
C THR A 46 3.93 -4.30 -10.59
N MET A 47 2.71 -4.49 -11.12
CA MET A 47 1.58 -5.11 -10.39
C MET A 47 1.81 -6.60 -10.07
N ALA A 48 2.59 -7.33 -10.85
CA ALA A 48 2.94 -8.71 -10.53
C ALA A 48 4.02 -8.75 -9.42
N ALA A 49 5.01 -7.86 -9.49
CA ALA A 49 6.11 -7.79 -8.53
C ALA A 49 5.69 -7.31 -7.13
N THR A 50 4.55 -6.62 -7.01
CA THR A 50 4.03 -6.23 -5.70
C THR A 50 3.59 -7.41 -4.86
N VAL A 51 3.00 -8.45 -5.47
CA VAL A 51 2.53 -9.64 -4.74
C VAL A 51 3.62 -10.24 -3.83
N PRO A 52 4.81 -10.62 -4.34
CA PRO A 52 5.86 -11.15 -3.49
C PRO A 52 6.43 -10.10 -2.53
N ALA A 53 6.46 -8.82 -2.91
CA ALA A 53 6.90 -7.75 -2.02
C ALA A 53 5.96 -7.59 -0.80
N VAL A 54 4.65 -7.60 -1.04
CA VAL A 54 3.61 -7.55 0.02
C VAL A 54 3.81 -8.73 0.95
N TYR A 55 3.96 -9.95 0.42
CA TYR A 55 4.17 -11.14 1.22
C TYR A 55 5.36 -11.00 2.18
N ILE A 56 6.51 -10.52 1.67
CA ILE A 56 7.71 -10.30 2.49
C ILE A 56 7.43 -9.27 3.59
N LEU A 57 6.75 -8.18 3.28
CA LEU A 57 6.40 -7.14 4.26
C LEU A 57 5.46 -7.69 5.36
N VAL A 58 4.49 -8.52 4.98
CA VAL A 58 3.62 -9.20 5.95
C VAL A 58 4.46 -10.08 6.87
N ARG A 59 5.35 -10.91 6.33
CA ARG A 59 6.24 -11.75 7.16
C ARG A 59 7.14 -10.94 8.09
N ILE A 60 7.66 -9.80 7.63
CA ILE A 60 8.42 -8.88 8.48
C ILE A 60 7.55 -8.37 9.63
N SER A 61 6.30 -7.97 9.37
CA SER A 61 5.39 -7.50 10.42
C SER A 61 5.06 -8.59 11.45
N GLU A 62 4.86 -9.83 11.01
CA GLU A 62 4.61 -10.98 11.90
C GLU A 62 5.78 -11.21 12.86
N VAL A 63 7.01 -11.17 12.34
CA VAL A 63 8.23 -11.32 13.14
C VAL A 63 8.43 -10.13 14.07
N MET A 64 8.31 -8.90 13.56
CA MET A 64 8.54 -7.67 14.34
C MET A 64 7.57 -7.52 15.51
N PHE A 65 6.29 -7.88 15.32
CA PHE A 65 5.25 -7.69 16.34
C PHE A 65 4.85 -8.99 17.06
N SER A 66 5.55 -10.10 16.77
CA SER A 66 5.29 -11.43 17.33
C SER A 66 3.80 -11.78 17.23
N LEU A 67 3.26 -11.71 16.01
CA LEU A 67 1.85 -11.95 15.72
C LEU A 67 1.60 -13.46 15.58
N ASN A 68 0.52 -13.94 16.17
CA ASN A 68 0.00 -15.27 15.85
C ASN A 68 -0.87 -15.21 14.57
N SER A 69 -1.21 -16.36 13.98
CA SER A 69 -1.95 -16.40 12.70
C SER A 69 -3.29 -15.65 12.73
N GLN A 70 -3.98 -15.57 13.87
CA GLN A 70 -5.23 -14.82 14.00
C GLN A 70 -4.98 -13.31 14.13
N GLU A 71 -3.93 -12.92 14.87
CA GLU A 71 -3.48 -11.53 15.02
C GLU A 71 -2.91 -10.97 13.71
N SER A 72 -2.24 -11.80 12.89
CA SER A 72 -1.73 -11.41 11.57
C SER A 72 -2.82 -10.81 10.68
N LEU A 73 -4.03 -11.37 10.73
CA LEU A 73 -5.16 -10.90 9.93
C LEU A 73 -5.65 -9.52 10.38
N ALA A 74 -5.82 -9.37 11.69
CA ALA A 74 -6.23 -8.09 12.27
C ALA A 74 -5.15 -7.02 12.04
N ALA A 75 -3.88 -7.39 12.16
CA ALA A 75 -2.74 -6.52 11.89
C ALA A 75 -2.69 -6.07 10.43
N LEU A 76 -2.90 -6.99 9.49
CA LEU A 76 -2.91 -6.70 8.06
C LEU A 76 -4.06 -5.76 7.68
N ALA A 77 -5.26 -6.01 8.22
CA ALA A 77 -6.41 -5.15 8.03
C ALA A 77 -6.15 -3.74 8.60
N LEU A 78 -5.52 -3.65 9.77
CA LEU A 78 -5.18 -2.38 10.40
C LEU A 78 -4.13 -1.59 9.61
N VAL A 79 -3.04 -2.25 9.21
CA VAL A 79 -1.96 -1.65 8.41
C VAL A 79 -2.50 -1.12 7.08
N ASN A 80 -3.30 -1.92 6.38
CA ASN A 80 -3.95 -1.49 5.13
C ASN A 80 -4.96 -0.36 5.37
N GLY A 81 -5.76 -0.44 6.43
CA GLY A 81 -6.74 0.58 6.77
C GLY A 81 -6.10 1.94 7.01
N ILE A 82 -5.00 1.97 7.78
CA ILE A 82 -4.22 3.20 8.00
C ILE A 82 -3.64 3.72 6.69
N ALA A 83 -3.07 2.86 5.86
CA ALA A 83 -2.52 3.28 4.57
C ALA A 83 -3.60 3.88 3.64
N ILE A 84 -4.80 3.30 3.60
CA ILE A 84 -5.95 3.84 2.85
C ILE A 84 -6.40 5.19 3.39
N ILE A 85 -6.49 5.33 4.71
CA ILE A 85 -6.89 6.59 5.35
C ILE A 85 -5.87 7.69 5.02
N LEU A 86 -4.57 7.39 5.17
CA LEU A 86 -3.50 8.33 4.85
C LEU A 86 -3.50 8.70 3.38
N ASP A 87 -3.77 7.75 2.48
CA ASP A 87 -3.89 8.02 1.04
C ASP A 87 -5.08 8.92 0.73
N GLY A 88 -6.25 8.67 1.34
CA GLY A 88 -7.42 9.52 1.19
C GLY A 88 -7.19 10.94 1.72
N VAL A 89 -6.52 11.08 2.86
CA VAL A 89 -6.12 12.39 3.42
C VAL A 89 -5.14 13.09 2.48
N ALA A 90 -4.11 12.38 2.02
CA ALA A 90 -3.11 12.95 1.14
C ALA A 90 -3.69 13.37 -0.21
N HIS A 91 -4.59 12.58 -0.79
CA HIS A 91 -5.29 12.92 -2.02
C HIS A 91 -6.18 14.16 -1.87
N THR A 92 -6.90 14.26 -0.75
CA THR A 92 -7.83 15.36 -0.48
C THR A 92 -7.11 16.68 -0.18
N TRP A 93 -6.06 16.63 0.66
CA TRP A 93 -5.44 17.84 1.22
C TRP A 93 -4.09 18.19 0.58
N PHE A 94 -3.44 17.23 -0.07
CA PHE A 94 -2.13 17.39 -0.69
C PHE A 94 -2.12 16.84 -2.13
N PRO A 95 -3.02 17.30 -3.02
CA PRO A 95 -3.10 16.77 -4.40
C PRO A 95 -1.77 16.92 -5.16
N SER A 96 -1.00 17.97 -4.87
CA SER A 96 0.34 18.19 -5.43
C SER A 96 1.38 17.12 -5.07
N ALA A 97 1.10 16.26 -4.07
CA ALA A 97 1.95 15.12 -3.75
C ALA A 97 1.87 14.02 -4.82
N TYR A 98 0.74 13.95 -5.55
CA TYR A 98 0.46 12.97 -6.59
C TYR A 98 0.57 13.57 -8.00
N GLU A 99 0.63 14.89 -8.12
CA GLU A 99 0.93 15.57 -9.37
C GLU A 99 2.42 15.47 -9.67
N ASN A 100 2.75 14.99 -10.88
CA ASN A 100 4.12 15.03 -11.39
C ASN A 100 4.15 15.93 -12.64
N PRO A 101 4.65 17.18 -12.51
CA PRO A 101 4.63 18.17 -13.60
C PRO A 101 5.29 17.64 -14.87
N SER A 102 6.38 16.89 -14.71
CA SER A 102 7.14 16.31 -15.83
C SER A 102 6.35 15.28 -16.65
N LEU A 103 5.41 14.58 -16.02
CA LEU A 103 4.50 13.66 -16.71
C LEU A 103 3.27 14.36 -17.28
N GLN A 104 2.86 15.48 -16.68
CA GLN A 104 1.69 16.24 -17.12
C GLN A 104 1.93 16.92 -18.48
N GLU A 105 3.17 17.40 -18.72
CA GLU A 105 3.57 17.96 -20.01
C GLU A 105 3.77 16.90 -21.11
N THR A 106 4.29 15.72 -20.75
CA THR A 106 4.66 14.69 -21.73
C THR A 106 3.53 13.70 -22.04
N ASN A 107 2.63 13.45 -21.09
CA ASN A 107 1.45 12.62 -21.28
C ASN A 107 0.36 12.94 -20.22
N PRO A 108 -0.57 13.87 -20.51
CA PRO A 108 -1.56 14.32 -19.52
C PRO A 108 -2.49 13.19 -19.04
N LEU A 109 -2.66 12.13 -19.84
CA LEU A 109 -3.39 10.92 -19.41
C LEU A 109 -2.60 10.13 -18.36
N ALA A 110 -1.27 10.11 -18.43
CA ALA A 110 -0.41 9.45 -17.45
C ALA A 110 -0.41 10.21 -16.09
N ALA A 111 -0.47 11.54 -16.10
CA ALA A 111 -0.57 12.35 -14.89
C ALA A 111 -1.90 12.12 -14.14
N CYS A 112 -3.03 12.13 -14.87
CA CYS A 112 -4.34 11.75 -14.31
C CYS A 112 -4.34 10.30 -13.79
N SER A 113 -3.55 9.44 -14.42
CA SER A 113 -3.44 8.04 -14.03
C SER A 113 -2.67 7.83 -12.73
N ILE A 114 -1.63 8.61 -12.39
CA ILE A 114 -0.92 8.49 -11.09
C ILE A 114 -1.86 8.80 -9.91
N SER A 115 -2.64 9.88 -10.03
CA SER A 115 -3.67 10.26 -9.06
C SER A 115 -4.76 9.18 -8.90
N ARG A 116 -5.13 8.50 -9.98
CA ARG A 116 -6.09 7.36 -9.96
C ARG A 116 -5.46 6.03 -9.56
N TYR A 117 -4.16 5.85 -9.75
CA TYR A 117 -3.45 4.61 -9.47
C TYR A 117 -2.93 4.55 -8.04
N GLY A 118 -2.68 5.66 -7.33
CA GLY A 118 -2.37 5.63 -5.90
C GLY A 118 -3.41 4.84 -5.09
N SER A 119 -4.69 5.17 -5.29
CA SER A 119 -5.83 4.49 -4.68
C SER A 119 -6.09 3.08 -5.25
N GLY A 120 -5.87 2.89 -6.56
CA GLY A 120 -5.95 1.57 -7.20
C GLY A 120 -4.89 0.57 -6.72
N TRP A 121 -3.70 1.05 -6.38
CA TRP A 121 -2.60 0.25 -5.84
C TRP A 121 -2.90 -0.24 -4.42
N LEU A 122 -3.51 0.60 -3.59
CA LEU A 122 -3.93 0.21 -2.24
C LEU A 122 -5.08 -0.80 -2.27
N LEU A 123 -6.05 -0.63 -3.17
CA LEU A 123 -7.11 -1.63 -3.37
C LEU A 123 -6.56 -2.96 -3.88
N TYR A 124 -5.54 -2.92 -4.74
CA TYR A 124 -4.84 -4.11 -5.21
C TYR A 124 -4.03 -4.77 -4.07
N PHE A 125 -3.36 -3.98 -3.22
CA PHE A 125 -2.71 -4.45 -1.99
C PHE A 125 -3.71 -5.14 -1.05
N VAL A 126 -4.87 -4.53 -0.81
CA VAL A 126 -5.95 -5.13 -0.03
C VAL A 126 -6.45 -6.42 -0.67
N GLY A 127 -6.60 -6.47 -2.00
CA GLY A 127 -6.98 -7.68 -2.73
C GLY A 127 -5.94 -8.81 -2.62
N ILE A 128 -4.64 -8.49 -2.66
CA ILE A 128 -3.55 -9.45 -2.44
C ILE A 128 -3.56 -9.94 -1.00
N CYS A 129 -3.71 -9.04 -0.04
CA CYS A 129 -3.80 -9.36 1.37
C CYS A 129 -4.99 -10.30 1.65
N LEU A 130 -6.15 -10.04 1.04
CA LEU A 130 -7.35 -10.86 1.11
C LEU A 130 -7.20 -12.21 0.40
N THR A 131 -6.47 -12.29 -0.69
CA THR A 131 -6.21 -13.58 -1.37
C THR A 131 -5.22 -14.43 -0.60
N MET A 132 -4.15 -13.85 -0.04
CA MET A 132 -3.26 -14.57 0.87
C MET A 132 -3.98 -15.09 2.12
N LEU A 133 -5.00 -14.37 2.58
CA LEU A 133 -5.94 -14.74 3.64
C LEU A 133 -6.76 -16.00 3.34
N VAL A 134 -7.05 -16.30 2.06
CA VAL A 134 -7.85 -17.47 1.64
C VAL A 134 -6.98 -18.73 1.46
N PHE A 135 -5.68 -18.56 1.26
CA PHE A 135 -4.75 -19.66 0.95
C PHE A 135 -3.78 -20.03 2.09
N GLN A 136 -3.97 -19.46 3.29
CA GLN A 136 -3.32 -19.93 4.53
C GLN A 136 -4.17 -21.00 5.22
#